data_AF-X1JIY3-F1
#
_entry.id   AF-X1JIY3-F1
#
_cell.length_a   1.000
_cell.length_b   1.000
_cell.length_c   1.000
_cell.angle_alpha   90.00
_cell.angle_beta   90.00
_cell.angle_gamma   90.00
#
_symmetry.space_group_name_H-M   'P 1'
#
loop_
_entity.id
_entity.type
_entity.pdbx_description
1 polymer ?
#
loop_
_entity_poly.entity_id
_entity_poly.type
_entity_poly.pdbx_seq_one_letter_code
_entity_poly.pdbx_strand_id
1 'polypeptide(L)'
;MRSKISVKKNSNGFLPFDYQYALSCMLYGKLAVGNVKLANKSHSHQGFKHYNFSNLVVGGHTSSKTGLNFNEACFFLSSPDTAFIKSFSEGLLQDPEFRLHDEKFVVMKVEILEKPSFDDRCVFHTLSPIFAKTKRKKNGELIEWDLYPKDGKWHENIHNNLVERYEEFYKKSPENEHFEILNVNDFKPKRIRIGNG
;
A
#
# COMPACT_ATOMS: atom_id res chain seq x y z
N MET A 1 5.33 10.80 -6.93
CA MET A 1 5.69 9.94 -8.09
C MET A 1 5.02 8.58 -7.92
N ARG A 2 4.69 7.90 -9.02
CA ARG A 2 4.14 6.54 -9.00
C ARG A 2 4.94 5.66 -9.97
N SER A 3 5.20 4.43 -9.57
CA SER A 3 5.81 3.42 -10.44
C SER A 3 4.90 2.20 -10.55
N LYS A 4 4.89 1.58 -11.72
CA LYS A 4 4.33 0.25 -11.97
C LYS A 4 5.47 -0.74 -12.05
N ILE A 5 5.40 -1.80 -11.26
CA ILE A 5 6.39 -2.87 -11.19
C ILE A 5 5.74 -4.12 -11.74
N SER A 6 6.24 -4.62 -12.86
CA SER A 6 5.79 -5.87 -13.47
C SER A 6 6.68 -7.02 -12.99
N VAL A 7 6.07 -8.11 -12.56
CA VAL A 7 6.76 -9.25 -11.94
C VAL A 7 6.28 -10.56 -12.54
N LYS A 8 7.19 -11.53 -12.61
CA LYS A 8 6.89 -12.91 -13.01
C LYS A 8 7.08 -13.84 -11.82
N LYS A 9 6.12 -14.73 -11.60
CA LYS A 9 6.20 -15.80 -10.59
C LYS A 9 6.95 -16.99 -11.20
N ASN A 10 8.06 -17.38 -10.59
CA ASN A 10 8.93 -18.47 -11.06
C ASN A 10 8.59 -19.81 -10.38
N SER A 11 7.46 -19.88 -9.67
CA SER A 11 6.97 -21.05 -8.97
C SER A 11 5.52 -21.34 -9.38
N ASN A 12 5.11 -22.61 -9.33
CA ASN A 12 3.77 -23.05 -9.77
C ASN A 12 2.75 -23.13 -8.63
N GLY A 13 3.10 -22.72 -7.41
CA GLY A 13 2.24 -22.85 -6.22
C GLY A 13 1.17 -21.76 -6.11
N PHE A 14 0.36 -21.82 -5.05
CA PHE A 14 -0.64 -20.79 -4.77
C PHE A 14 -0.05 -19.75 -3.83
N LEU A 15 -0.05 -18.48 -4.26
CA LEU A 15 0.31 -17.36 -3.40
C LEU A 15 -0.82 -17.11 -2.38
N PRO A 16 -0.55 -17.16 -1.07
CA PRO A 16 -1.58 -16.91 -0.04
C PRO A 16 -2.24 -15.54 -0.16
N PHE A 17 -3.53 -15.42 0.14
CA PHE A 17 -4.27 -14.15 0.01
C PHE A 17 -3.74 -13.00 0.88
N ASP A 18 -3.01 -13.32 1.95
CA ASP A 18 -2.44 -12.38 2.92
C ASP A 18 -0.96 -12.01 2.62
N TYR A 19 -0.54 -12.13 1.36
CA TYR A 19 0.81 -11.77 0.90
C TYR A 19 1.22 -10.31 1.15
N GLN A 20 0.31 -9.43 1.54
CA GLN A 20 0.57 -7.99 1.68
C GLN A 20 1.62 -7.70 2.75
N TYR A 21 1.65 -8.48 3.84
CA TYR A 21 2.70 -8.36 4.85
C TYR A 21 4.07 -8.72 4.26
N ALA A 22 4.18 -9.87 3.58
CA ALA A 22 5.42 -10.29 2.92
C ALA A 22 5.86 -9.26 1.85
N LEU A 23 4.92 -8.71 1.09
CA LEU A 23 5.17 -7.65 0.12
C LEU A 23 5.73 -6.41 0.80
N SER A 24 5.14 -5.98 1.92
CA SER A 24 5.63 -4.83 2.70
C SER A 24 7.05 -5.03 3.22
N CYS A 25 7.40 -6.23 3.68
CA CYS A 25 8.74 -6.60 4.12
C CYS A 25 9.75 -6.58 2.96
N MET A 26 9.35 -7.13 1.79
CA MET A 26 10.16 -7.07 0.58
C MET A 26 10.44 -5.63 0.16
N LEU A 27 9.43 -4.74 0.21
CA LEU A 27 9.61 -3.34 -0.15
C LEU A 27 10.71 -2.68 0.70
N TYR A 28 10.73 -2.97 1.99
CA TYR A 28 11.76 -2.50 2.90
C TYR A 28 13.14 -3.05 2.57
N GLY A 29 13.24 -4.36 2.31
CA GLY A 29 14.50 -5.01 1.95
C GLY A 29 15.12 -4.42 0.68
N LYS A 30 14.31 -4.20 -0.37
CA LYS A 30 14.79 -3.60 -1.63
C LYS A 30 15.17 -2.14 -1.49
N LEU A 31 14.45 -1.38 -0.66
CA LEU A 31 14.85 -0.01 -0.34
C LEU A 31 16.24 0.03 0.32
N ALA A 32 16.56 -0.94 1.20
CA ALA A 32 17.86 -1.02 1.85
C ALA A 32 19.00 -1.34 0.88
N VAL A 33 18.73 -2.15 -0.16
CA VAL A 33 19.67 -2.43 -1.26
C VAL A 33 20.00 -1.15 -2.02
N GLY A 34 18.99 -0.39 -2.46
CA GLY A 34 19.21 0.84 -3.22
C GLY A 34 19.75 2.01 -2.38
N ASN A 35 19.29 2.17 -1.14
CA ASN A 35 19.71 3.24 -0.26
C ASN A 35 19.50 2.89 1.23
N VAL A 36 20.53 2.31 1.85
CA VAL A 36 20.52 1.93 3.27
C VAL A 36 20.18 3.08 4.22
N LYS A 37 20.64 4.32 3.93
CA LYS A 37 20.36 5.48 4.78
C LYS A 37 18.87 5.84 4.75
N LEU A 38 18.27 5.81 3.57
CA LEU A 38 16.85 6.10 3.39
C LEU A 38 15.96 4.99 3.97
N ALA A 39 16.38 3.73 3.86
CA ALA A 39 15.72 2.60 4.49
C ALA A 39 15.72 2.75 6.01
N ASN A 40 16.89 2.99 6.62
CA ASN A 40 17.00 3.19 8.06
C ASN A 40 16.15 4.38 8.54
N LYS A 41 16.17 5.50 7.81
CA LYS A 41 15.32 6.66 8.12
C LYS A 41 13.83 6.29 8.06
N SER A 42 13.40 5.56 7.04
CA SER A 42 12.01 5.13 6.86
C SER A 42 11.57 4.08 7.90
N HIS A 43 12.50 3.30 8.44
CA HIS A 43 12.24 2.31 9.49
C HIS A 43 12.16 2.94 10.87
N SER A 44 13.12 3.81 11.19
CA SER A 44 13.24 4.42 12.52
C SER A 44 12.26 5.56 12.75
N HIS A 45 11.73 6.14 11.66
CA HIS A 45 10.76 7.22 11.73
C HIS A 45 9.51 6.81 12.51
N GLN A 46 9.33 7.44 13.67
CA GLN A 46 8.13 7.31 14.47
C GLN A 46 7.07 8.23 13.87
N GLY A 47 6.09 7.67 13.17
CA GLY A 47 5.07 8.44 12.47
C GLY A 47 4.59 7.77 11.18
N PHE A 48 4.11 8.58 10.24
CA PHE A 48 3.62 8.07 8.97
C PHE A 48 4.75 7.65 8.04
N LYS A 49 4.60 6.45 7.48
CA LYS A 49 5.35 6.06 6.30
C LYS A 49 4.69 6.70 5.08
N HIS A 50 5.35 7.65 4.45
CA HIS A 50 4.83 8.42 3.33
C HIS A 50 5.00 7.67 1.99
N TYR A 51 4.49 6.44 1.92
CA TYR A 51 4.37 5.68 0.68
C TYR A 51 3.16 4.74 0.77
N ASN A 52 2.67 4.28 -0.38
CA ASN A 52 1.62 3.28 -0.47
C ASN A 52 1.87 2.35 -1.66
N PHE A 53 1.42 1.10 -1.55
CA PHE A 53 1.48 0.11 -2.62
C PHE A 53 0.14 -0.58 -2.84
N SER A 54 -0.11 -1.03 -4.07
CA SER A 54 -1.32 -1.78 -4.42
C SER A 54 -1.24 -3.25 -4.02
N ASN A 55 -2.38 -3.94 -4.04
CA ASN A 55 -2.38 -5.38 -4.21
C ASN A 55 -1.75 -5.76 -5.57
N LEU A 56 -1.37 -7.03 -5.72
CA LEU A 56 -1.00 -7.57 -7.02
C LEU A 56 -2.22 -7.52 -7.96
N VAL A 57 -2.02 -6.90 -9.12
CA VAL A 57 -2.94 -6.90 -10.24
C VAL A 57 -2.56 -8.05 -11.16
N VAL A 58 -3.44 -9.02 -11.27
CA VAL A 58 -3.27 -10.24 -12.06
C VAL A 58 -4.24 -10.23 -13.24
N GLY A 59 -3.74 -10.43 -14.46
CA GLY A 59 -4.60 -10.46 -15.67
C GLY A 59 -5.42 -11.74 -15.77
N GLY A 60 -4.85 -12.88 -15.35
CA GLY A 60 -5.51 -14.18 -15.29
C GLY A 60 -4.95 -15.01 -14.14
N HIS A 61 -5.83 -15.73 -13.44
CA HIS A 61 -5.44 -16.54 -12.29
C HIS A 61 -6.41 -17.70 -12.09
N THR A 62 -5.94 -18.74 -11.40
CA THR A 62 -6.80 -19.74 -10.76
C THR A 62 -6.82 -19.46 -9.26
N SER A 63 -8.00 -19.55 -8.66
CA SER A 63 -8.18 -19.36 -7.21
C SER A 63 -8.38 -20.70 -6.54
N SER A 64 -7.77 -20.87 -5.37
CA SER A 64 -8.09 -21.95 -4.43
C SER A 64 -8.75 -21.37 -3.18
N LYS A 65 -8.95 -22.21 -2.16
CA LYS A 65 -9.39 -21.75 -0.83
C LYS A 65 -8.32 -20.92 -0.11
N THR A 66 -7.04 -21.12 -0.44
CA THR A 66 -5.91 -20.59 0.33
C THR A 66 -5.10 -19.53 -0.42
N GLY A 67 -5.25 -19.43 -1.75
CA GLY A 67 -4.47 -18.46 -2.51
C GLY A 67 -4.80 -18.37 -3.99
N LEU A 68 -3.91 -17.69 -4.72
CA LEU A 68 -4.00 -17.41 -6.15
C LEU A 68 -2.81 -18.02 -6.89
N ASN A 69 -3.05 -18.65 -8.03
CA ASN A 69 -2.00 -19.09 -8.94
C ASN A 69 -2.10 -18.34 -10.27
N PHE A 70 -0.99 -17.74 -10.70
CA PHE A 70 -0.86 -16.86 -11.85
C PHE A 70 0.61 -16.80 -12.28
N ASN A 71 0.90 -16.47 -13.54
CA ASN A 71 2.28 -16.39 -14.02
C ASN A 71 2.88 -14.99 -13.88
N GLU A 72 2.07 -13.97 -14.14
CA GLU A 72 2.51 -12.57 -14.17
C GLU A 72 1.55 -11.70 -13.37
N ALA A 73 2.12 -10.70 -12.71
CA ALA A 73 1.39 -9.68 -12.01
C ALA A 73 2.07 -8.34 -12.17
N CYS A 74 1.38 -7.27 -11.81
CA CYS A 74 2.03 -6.01 -11.52
C CYS A 74 1.51 -5.42 -10.21
N PHE A 75 2.30 -4.56 -9.59
CA PHE A 75 1.82 -3.72 -8.50
C PHE A 75 2.29 -2.29 -8.70
N PHE A 76 1.61 -1.37 -8.05
CA PHE A 76 1.90 0.05 -8.11
C PHE A 76 2.51 0.47 -6.78
N LEU A 77 3.59 1.24 -6.83
CA LEU A 77 4.17 1.91 -5.68
C LEU A 77 4.04 3.42 -5.89
N SER A 78 3.64 4.15 -4.85
CA SER A 78 3.50 5.60 -4.91
C SER A 78 4.00 6.25 -3.62
N SER A 79 4.63 7.41 -3.79
CA SER A 79 5.09 8.25 -2.68
C SER A 79 5.17 9.70 -3.13
N PRO A 80 4.86 10.68 -2.27
CA PRO A 80 5.22 12.07 -2.51
C PRO A 80 6.75 12.30 -2.51
N ASP A 81 7.53 11.43 -1.85
CA ASP A 81 8.99 11.46 -1.90
C ASP A 81 9.51 10.80 -3.18
N THR A 82 10.07 11.61 -4.08
CA THR A 82 10.62 11.10 -5.34
C THR A 82 11.92 10.32 -5.15
N ALA A 83 12.71 10.63 -4.12
CA ALA A 83 13.94 9.90 -3.81
C ALA A 83 13.61 8.47 -3.35
N PHE A 84 12.54 8.31 -2.56
CA PHE A 84 12.03 7.01 -2.15
C PHE A 84 11.74 6.10 -3.35
N ILE A 85 10.96 6.59 -4.33
CA ILE A 85 10.60 5.79 -5.49
C ILE A 85 11.82 5.47 -6.36
N LYS A 86 12.77 6.39 -6.52
CA LYS A 86 14.02 6.16 -7.28
C LYS A 86 14.88 5.10 -6.60
N SER A 87 15.21 5.27 -5.33
CA SER A 87 16.04 4.31 -4.58
C SER A 87 15.40 2.93 -4.49
N PHE A 88 14.08 2.87 -4.35
CA PHE A 88 13.36 1.59 -4.41
C PHE A 88 13.46 0.93 -5.79
N SER A 89 13.29 1.71 -6.87
CA SER A 89 13.41 1.21 -8.24
C SER A 89 14.83 0.70 -8.54
N GLU A 90 15.86 1.41 -8.06
CA GLU A 90 17.26 0.99 -8.14
C GLU A 90 17.49 -0.32 -7.39
N GLY A 91 16.96 -0.44 -6.17
CA GLY A 91 17.06 -1.68 -5.38
C GLY A 91 16.39 -2.88 -6.04
N LEU A 92 15.24 -2.68 -6.69
CA LEU A 92 14.59 -3.72 -7.50
C LEU A 92 15.37 -4.11 -8.74
N LEU A 93 16.10 -3.18 -9.37
CA LEU A 93 16.89 -3.48 -10.57
C LEU A 93 18.23 -4.16 -10.22
N GLN A 94 18.83 -3.81 -9.08
CA GLN A 94 20.06 -4.42 -8.58
C GLN A 94 19.83 -5.83 -8.04
N ASP A 95 18.71 -6.04 -7.35
CA ASP A 95 18.31 -7.33 -6.80
C ASP A 95 16.87 -7.62 -7.26
N PRO A 96 16.68 -8.20 -8.46
CA PRO A 96 15.36 -8.37 -9.06
C PRO A 96 14.57 -9.56 -8.50
N GLU A 97 15.22 -10.47 -7.79
CA GLU A 97 14.57 -11.67 -7.25
C GLU A 97 14.04 -11.44 -5.85
N PHE A 98 12.85 -11.93 -5.54
CA PHE A 98 12.31 -11.87 -4.19
C PHE A 98 11.32 -12.99 -3.92
N ARG A 99 10.93 -13.14 -2.66
CA ARG A 99 9.93 -14.12 -2.23
C ARG A 99 8.74 -13.44 -1.59
N LEU A 100 7.55 -13.96 -1.85
CA LEU A 100 6.35 -13.68 -1.09
C LEU A 100 5.83 -15.02 -0.57
N HIS A 101 5.87 -15.24 0.75
CA HIS A 101 5.75 -16.57 1.33
C HIS A 101 6.76 -17.54 0.68
N ASP A 102 6.30 -18.71 0.23
CA ASP A 102 7.12 -19.74 -0.42
C ASP A 102 7.27 -19.53 -1.94
N GLU A 103 6.57 -18.54 -2.52
CA GLU A 103 6.57 -18.27 -3.95
C GLU A 103 7.71 -17.32 -4.35
N LYS A 104 8.41 -17.65 -5.43
CA LYS A 104 9.54 -16.88 -5.96
C LYS A 104 9.08 -15.96 -7.09
N PHE A 105 9.57 -14.73 -7.09
CA PHE A 105 9.27 -13.72 -8.08
C PHE A 105 10.55 -13.11 -8.64
N VAL A 106 10.46 -12.63 -9.87
CA VAL A 106 11.49 -11.79 -10.50
C VAL A 106 10.84 -10.53 -11.05
N VAL A 107 11.52 -9.38 -10.88
CA VAL A 107 11.14 -8.10 -11.48
C VAL A 107 11.44 -8.16 -12.97
N MET A 108 10.41 -7.94 -13.78
CA MET A 108 10.52 -7.91 -15.24
C MET A 108 10.70 -6.49 -15.76
N LYS A 109 10.01 -5.52 -15.15
CA LYS A 109 10.00 -4.13 -15.61
C LYS A 109 9.63 -3.19 -14.47
N VAL A 110 10.27 -2.03 -14.45
CA VAL A 110 9.87 -0.88 -13.62
C VAL A 110 9.55 0.29 -14.53
N GLU A 111 8.33 0.83 -14.42
CA GLU A 111 7.83 1.93 -15.24
C GLU A 111 7.47 3.11 -14.34
N ILE A 112 8.04 4.29 -14.59
CA ILE A 112 7.59 5.52 -13.93
C ILE A 112 6.33 5.99 -14.65
N LEU A 113 5.24 6.18 -13.90
CA LEU A 113 3.98 6.67 -14.42
C LEU A 113 3.90 8.19 -14.26
N GLU A 114 3.26 8.82 -15.23
CA GLU A 114 2.95 10.25 -15.18
C GLU A 114 2.07 10.57 -13.97
N LYS A 115 2.28 11.76 -13.41
CA LYS A 115 1.44 12.25 -12.32
C LYS A 115 0.05 12.55 -12.90
N PRO A 116 -1.03 11.99 -12.33
CA PRO A 116 -2.37 12.34 -12.79
C PRO A 116 -2.68 13.81 -12.47
N SER A 117 -3.43 14.46 -13.34
CA SER A 117 -4.15 15.69 -13.01
C SER A 117 -5.38 15.36 -12.17
N PHE A 118 -5.75 16.25 -11.27
CA PHE A 118 -6.96 16.14 -10.46
C PHE A 118 -7.83 17.37 -10.73
N ASP A 119 -9.09 17.11 -11.04
CA ASP A 119 -10.13 18.13 -11.11
C ASP A 119 -10.82 18.27 -9.74
N ASP A 120 -11.65 19.30 -9.56
CA ASP A 120 -12.43 19.54 -8.33
C ASP A 120 -13.30 18.33 -7.94
N ARG A 121 -13.70 17.53 -8.93
CA ARG A 121 -14.44 16.27 -8.73
C ARG A 121 -13.74 15.12 -9.44
N CYS A 122 -13.33 14.13 -8.66
CA CYS A 122 -12.63 12.94 -9.16
C CYS A 122 -13.36 11.65 -8.75
N VAL A 123 -13.17 10.59 -9.54
CA VAL A 123 -13.58 9.22 -9.17
C VAL A 123 -12.34 8.39 -8.89
N PHE A 124 -12.28 7.81 -7.69
CA PHE A 124 -11.17 6.98 -7.25
C PHE A 124 -11.58 5.51 -7.14
N HIS A 125 -10.67 4.62 -7.55
CA HIS A 125 -10.78 3.19 -7.36
C HIS A 125 -9.62 2.70 -6.50
N THR A 126 -9.90 1.81 -5.55
CA THR A 126 -8.89 1.27 -4.64
C THR A 126 -8.05 0.19 -5.33
N LEU A 127 -6.74 0.43 -5.46
CA LEU A 127 -5.78 -0.59 -5.88
C LEU A 127 -5.33 -1.47 -4.70
N SER A 128 -5.52 -0.98 -3.48
CA SER A 128 -5.42 -1.70 -2.21
C SER A 128 -6.52 -1.20 -1.27
N PRO A 129 -7.04 -2.04 -0.34
CA PRO A 129 -8.13 -1.65 0.54
C PRO A 129 -7.75 -0.45 1.42
N ILE A 130 -8.73 0.42 1.70
CA ILE A 130 -8.58 1.50 2.67
C ILE A 130 -8.71 0.91 4.07
N PHE A 131 -7.72 1.18 4.92
CA PHE A 131 -7.73 0.78 6.33
C PHE A 131 -7.88 2.03 7.20
N ALA A 132 -8.98 2.10 7.94
CA ALA A 132 -9.23 3.12 8.95
C ALA A 132 -9.63 2.44 10.25
N LYS A 133 -9.13 2.95 11.38
CA LYS A 133 -9.45 2.42 12.71
C LYS A 133 -9.73 3.54 13.70
N THR A 134 -10.42 3.18 14.77
CA THR A 134 -10.63 4.01 15.97
C THR A 134 -10.40 3.17 17.22
N LYS A 135 -10.26 3.80 18.37
CA LYS A 135 -10.41 3.13 19.67
C LYS A 135 -11.86 3.22 20.14
N ARG A 136 -12.40 2.15 20.71
CA ARG A 136 -13.72 2.12 21.37
C ARG A 136 -13.62 1.46 22.73
N LYS A 137 -14.40 1.91 23.70
CA LYS A 137 -14.49 1.27 25.02
C LYS A 137 -15.44 0.08 24.93
N LYS A 138 -14.97 -1.12 25.27
CA LYS A 138 -15.77 -2.35 25.35
C LYS A 138 -15.40 -3.07 26.66
N ASN A 139 -16.41 -3.33 27.51
CA ASN A 139 -16.22 -3.98 28.81
C ASN A 139 -15.15 -3.33 29.70
N GLY A 140 -15.07 -1.99 29.69
CA GLY A 140 -14.09 -1.24 30.49
C GLY A 140 -12.75 -1.00 29.79
N GLU A 141 -12.41 -1.78 28.75
CA GLU A 141 -11.13 -1.71 28.03
C GLU A 141 -11.24 -0.93 26.73
N LEU A 142 -10.16 -0.25 26.33
CA LEU A 142 -10.04 0.36 25.01
C LEU A 142 -9.55 -0.68 24.00
N ILE A 143 -10.40 -1.03 23.05
CA ILE A 143 -10.08 -1.94 21.95
C ILE A 143 -9.92 -1.18 20.64
N GLU A 144 -9.07 -1.70 19.74
CA GLU A 144 -9.04 -1.23 18.36
C GLU A 144 -10.28 -1.70 17.61
N TRP A 145 -10.81 -0.84 16.74
CA TRP A 145 -12.01 -1.09 15.96
C TRP A 145 -11.83 -0.59 14.54
N ASP A 146 -11.94 -1.51 13.58
CA ASP A 146 -11.88 -1.20 12.15
C ASP A 146 -13.15 -0.48 11.71
N LEU A 147 -12.98 0.59 10.93
CA LEU A 147 -14.06 1.42 10.39
C LEU A 147 -14.28 1.13 8.91
N TYR A 148 -15.53 1.06 8.52
CA TYR A 148 -16.01 0.96 7.14
C TYR A 148 -16.76 2.24 6.74
N PRO A 149 -16.96 2.50 5.43
CA PRO A 149 -17.63 3.72 4.96
C PRO A 149 -19.00 4.03 5.57
N LYS A 150 -19.72 3.00 6.04
CA LYS A 150 -21.03 3.16 6.70
C LYS A 150 -20.94 3.53 8.18
N ASP A 151 -19.75 3.46 8.79
CA ASP A 151 -19.56 3.85 10.18
C ASP A 151 -19.48 5.38 10.31
N GLY A 152 -20.20 5.96 11.27
CA GLY A 152 -20.30 7.42 11.42
C GLY A 152 -18.97 8.15 11.62
N LYS A 153 -17.93 7.48 12.13
CA LYS A 153 -16.57 8.06 12.30
C LYS A 153 -15.66 7.88 11.09
N TRP A 154 -16.09 7.18 10.05
CA TRP A 154 -15.19 6.84 8.94
C TRP A 154 -14.73 8.07 8.17
N HIS A 155 -15.65 8.96 7.80
CA HIS A 155 -15.33 10.19 7.06
C HIS A 155 -14.38 11.11 7.85
N GLU A 156 -14.69 11.35 9.12
CA GLU A 156 -13.86 12.15 10.04
C GLU A 156 -12.46 11.55 10.20
N ASN A 157 -12.35 10.23 10.46
CA ASN A 157 -11.06 9.59 10.64
C ASN A 157 -10.21 9.60 9.35
N ILE A 158 -10.83 9.46 8.18
CA ILE A 158 -10.13 9.58 6.89
C ILE A 158 -9.63 11.01 6.66
N HIS A 159 -10.47 12.01 6.91
CA HIS A 159 -10.12 13.42 6.79
C HIS A 159 -8.94 13.79 7.70
N ASN A 160 -9.08 13.56 9.00
CA ASN A 160 -8.03 13.84 9.98
C ASN A 160 -6.72 13.11 9.63
N ASN A 161 -6.81 11.84 9.23
CA ASN A 161 -5.60 11.09 8.86
C ASN A 161 -4.88 11.67 7.64
N LEU A 162 -5.61 12.17 6.64
CA LEU A 162 -5.01 12.79 5.46
C LEU A 162 -4.37 14.14 5.79
N VAL A 163 -5.02 14.95 6.63
CA VAL A 163 -4.46 16.23 7.11
C VAL A 163 -3.18 15.99 7.91
N GLU A 164 -3.20 15.11 8.92
CA GLU A 164 -2.02 14.78 9.72
C GLU A 164 -0.85 14.24 8.86
N ARG A 165 -1.15 13.37 7.88
CA ARG A 165 -0.14 12.87 6.93
C ARG A 165 0.44 13.97 6.05
N TYR A 166 -0.38 14.92 5.63
CA TYR A 166 0.06 16.06 4.82
C TYR A 166 0.99 16.96 5.64
N GLU A 167 0.56 17.34 6.84
CA GLU A 167 1.32 18.21 7.74
C GLU A 167 2.65 17.58 8.16
N GLU A 168 2.64 16.29 8.48
CA GLU A 168 3.87 15.57 8.83
C GLU A 168 4.86 15.53 7.67
N PHE A 169 4.39 15.35 6.42
CA PHE A 169 5.27 15.30 5.26
C PHE A 169 5.80 16.67 4.83
N TYR A 170 4.89 17.63 4.64
CA TYR A 170 5.22 18.94 4.08
C TYR A 170 5.67 19.97 5.13
N LYS A 171 5.54 19.63 6.42
CA LYS A 171 5.85 20.52 7.57
C LYS A 171 5.09 21.84 7.52
N LYS A 172 3.88 21.81 6.95
CA LYS A 172 2.93 22.93 6.86
C LYS A 172 1.50 22.40 6.74
N SER A 173 0.54 23.19 7.18
CA SER A 173 -0.89 22.93 6.94
C SER A 173 -1.24 23.05 5.45
N PRO A 174 -2.23 22.27 4.97
CA PRO A 174 -2.77 22.46 3.62
C PRO A 174 -3.41 23.85 3.50
N GLU A 175 -3.31 24.45 2.32
CA GLU A 175 -3.98 25.74 2.04
C GLU A 175 -5.51 25.60 2.10
N ASN A 176 -6.01 24.42 1.73
CA ASN A 176 -7.40 24.02 1.85
C ASN A 176 -7.47 22.53 2.20
N GLU A 177 -8.05 22.20 3.34
CA GLU A 177 -8.29 20.82 3.78
C GLU A 177 -9.70 20.31 3.45
N HIS A 178 -10.57 21.17 2.91
CA HIS A 178 -11.95 20.82 2.64
C HIS A 178 -12.05 19.90 1.42
N PHE A 179 -12.46 18.66 1.66
CA PHE A 179 -12.90 17.73 0.63
C PHE A 179 -14.05 16.88 1.16
N GLU A 180 -14.90 16.40 0.26
CA GLU A 180 -16.02 15.54 0.59
C GLU A 180 -15.95 14.24 -0.23
N ILE A 181 -16.15 13.11 0.44
CA ILE A 181 -16.37 11.82 -0.22
C ILE A 181 -17.86 11.71 -0.50
N LEU A 182 -18.27 12.19 -1.68
CA LEU A 182 -19.68 12.31 -2.06
C LEU A 182 -20.43 10.97 -2.05
N ASN A 183 -19.78 9.90 -2.52
CA ASN A 183 -20.37 8.57 -2.60
C ASN A 183 -19.29 7.48 -2.51
N VAL A 184 -19.63 6.35 -1.89
CA VAL A 184 -18.81 5.13 -1.91
C VAL A 184 -19.61 3.99 -2.53
N ASN A 185 -19.33 3.73 -3.81
CA ASN A 185 -19.95 2.65 -4.57
C ASN A 185 -19.10 1.37 -4.47
N ASP A 186 -19.72 0.21 -4.75
CA ASP A 186 -19.03 -1.10 -4.86
C ASP A 186 -18.18 -1.50 -3.64
N PHE A 187 -18.56 -1.06 -2.45
CA PHE A 187 -17.85 -1.38 -1.22
C PHE A 187 -17.84 -2.89 -0.96
N LYS A 188 -16.64 -3.46 -0.80
CA LYS A 188 -16.42 -4.87 -0.44
C LYS A 188 -15.46 -4.94 0.76
N PRO A 189 -15.91 -5.39 1.95
CA PRO A 189 -15.01 -5.53 3.10
C PRO A 189 -13.94 -6.57 2.81
N LYS A 190 -12.72 -6.30 3.29
CA LYS A 190 -11.56 -7.20 3.15
C LYS A 190 -10.93 -7.39 4.52
N ARG A 191 -10.65 -8.65 4.87
CA ARG A 191 -9.88 -9.01 6.06
C ARG A 191 -8.54 -9.57 5.59
N ILE A 192 -7.46 -8.91 6.00
CA ILE A 192 -6.09 -9.24 5.60
C ILE A 192 -5.27 -9.32 6.88
N ARG A 193 -4.47 -10.38 7.03
CA ARG A 193 -3.52 -10.50 8.13
C ARG A 193 -2.28 -9.67 7.80
N ILE A 194 -1.88 -8.79 8.71
CA ILE A 194 -0.81 -7.79 8.50
C ILE A 194 0.39 -7.98 9.43
N GLY A 195 0.58 -9.19 9.96
CA GLY A 195 1.67 -9.57 10.85
C GLY A 195 1.44 -10.93 11.49
N ASN A 196 2.40 -11.39 12.30
CA ASN A 196 2.26 -12.61 13.09
C ASN A 196 1.37 -12.32 14.31
N GLY A 197 0.06 -12.47 14.14
CA GLY A 197 -0.95 -12.43 15.17
C GLY A 197 -2.08 -13.39 14.84
#